data_AF-A0A6G2HIA0-F1
#
_entry.id   AF-A0A6G2HIA0-F1
#
_cell.length_a   1.000
_cell.length_b   1.000
_cell.length_c   1.000
_cell.angle_alpha   90.00
_cell.angle_beta   90.00
_cell.angle_gamma   90.00
#
_symmetry.space_group_name_H-M   'P 1'
#
loop_
_entity.id
_entity.type
_entity.pdbx_description
1 polymer ?
#
loop_
_entity_poly.entity_id
_entity_poly.type
_entity_poly.pdbx_seq_one_letter_code
_entity_poly.pdbx_strand_id
1 'polypeptide(L)'
;MPSPLAALVAVVSAALDRSRDHFRGRDAVSVGVAVLLVGGVAVGTALGIVGLGLVFDATIDETVTVDNPDQPPEWVCESEVHGEESPVTAGCDRPDRIDVDVGAELRDAAAGLFHYGLIGVVVWWGVFAGVLHGGARIAGGNGSFADSLVVAAWAIVPELLRVGIGLAVIGYALATADVGGGGFETIAADVTAAIGGASGPLFAASVATVAIQWFVVVGGLEATHDLDRLTAGVLAGVFGGLLLASTAL
;
A
#
# COMPACT_ATOMS: atom_id res chain seq x y z
N MET A 1 -6.08 11.17 -42.75
CA MET A 1 -5.98 11.38 -41.29
C MET A 1 -5.55 10.05 -40.70
N PRO A 2 -4.51 9.97 -39.86
CA PRO A 2 -4.15 8.72 -39.19
C PRO A 2 -5.36 8.23 -38.37
N SER A 3 -5.59 6.92 -38.36
CA SER A 3 -6.64 6.34 -37.54
C SER A 3 -6.33 6.59 -36.05
N PRO A 4 -7.34 6.72 -35.18
CA PRO A 4 -7.11 6.87 -33.74
C PRO A 4 -6.27 5.72 -33.16
N LEU A 5 -6.39 4.52 -33.74
CA LEU A 5 -5.55 3.37 -33.38
C LEU A 5 -4.08 3.59 -33.74
N ALA A 6 -3.77 4.16 -34.91
CA ALA A 6 -2.39 4.45 -35.30
C ALA A 6 -1.75 5.49 -34.37
N ALA A 7 -2.52 6.48 -33.93
CA ALA A 7 -2.06 7.46 -32.94
C ALA A 7 -1.76 6.81 -31.58
N LEU A 8 -2.65 5.93 -31.10
CA LEU A 8 -2.45 5.21 -29.85
C LEU A 8 -1.22 4.28 -29.90
N VAL A 9 -1.06 3.53 -30.98
CA VAL A 9 0.11 2.66 -31.19
C VAL A 9 1.40 3.48 -31.18
N ALA A 10 1.41 4.67 -31.80
CA ALA A 10 2.57 5.55 -31.81
C ALA A 10 2.93 6.05 -30.41
N VAL A 11 1.94 6.42 -29.59
CA VAL A 11 2.15 6.87 -28.20
C VAL A 11 2.72 5.73 -27.34
N VAL A 12 2.13 4.54 -27.43
CA VAL A 12 2.58 3.35 -26.68
C VAL A 12 4.01 2.98 -27.08
N SER A 13 4.31 2.99 -28.38
CA SER A 13 5.66 2.69 -28.89
C SER A 13 6.67 3.73 -28.40
N ALA A 14 6.35 5.02 -28.49
CA ALA A 14 7.23 6.08 -28.00
C ALA A 14 7.47 6.01 -26.48
N ALA A 15 6.47 5.60 -25.70
CA ALA A 15 6.63 5.38 -24.26
C ALA A 15 7.54 4.19 -23.95
N LEU A 16 7.39 3.09 -24.68
CA LEU A 16 8.27 1.92 -24.58
C LEU A 16 9.71 2.23 -24.98
N ASP A 17 9.89 2.96 -26.08
CA ASP A 17 11.23 3.37 -26.55
C ASP A 17 11.90 4.28 -25.51
N ARG A 18 11.17 5.25 -24.94
CA ARG A 18 11.67 6.11 -23.86
C ARG A 18 12.05 5.32 -22.61
N SER A 19 11.24 4.34 -22.23
CA SER A 19 11.54 3.45 -21.10
C SER A 19 12.82 2.67 -21.34
N ARG A 20 12.95 2.04 -22.53
CA ARG A 20 14.14 1.30 -22.92
C ARG A 20 15.40 2.16 -22.94
N ASP A 21 15.32 3.37 -23.46
CA ASP A 21 16.45 4.30 -23.53
C ASP A 21 16.90 4.77 -22.14
N HIS A 22 15.98 4.91 -21.19
CA HIS A 22 16.33 5.18 -19.79
C HIS A 22 17.24 4.10 -19.20
N PHE A 23 16.89 2.82 -19.38
CA PHE A 23 17.68 1.69 -18.87
C PHE A 23 18.99 1.44 -19.62
N ARG A 24 19.19 2.04 -20.80
CA ARG A 24 20.50 2.00 -21.48
C ARG A 24 21.50 3.00 -20.90
N GLY A 25 21.06 4.01 -20.16
CA GLY A 25 21.92 5.00 -19.52
C GLY A 25 22.61 4.44 -18.26
N ARG A 26 23.92 4.67 -18.11
CA ARG A 26 24.74 4.06 -17.02
C ARG A 26 24.24 4.36 -15.59
N ASP A 27 23.65 5.53 -15.36
CA ASP A 27 23.18 5.93 -14.02
C ASP A 27 21.91 5.18 -13.59
N ALA A 28 21.06 4.82 -14.55
CA ALA A 28 19.79 4.13 -14.29
C ALA A 28 19.98 2.65 -13.90
N VAL A 29 21.16 2.07 -14.15
CA VAL A 29 21.46 0.63 -13.98
C VAL A 29 22.28 0.31 -12.73
N SER A 30 22.53 1.28 -11.85
CA SER A 30 23.30 1.01 -10.64
C SER A 30 22.41 0.44 -9.51
N VAL A 31 22.91 -0.60 -8.84
CA VAL A 31 22.25 -1.18 -7.64
C VAL A 31 22.15 -0.14 -6.51
N GLY A 32 23.09 0.79 -6.42
CA GLY A 32 23.03 1.89 -5.45
C GLY A 32 21.81 2.78 -5.64
N VAL A 33 21.49 3.16 -6.87
CA VAL A 33 20.27 3.90 -7.20
C VAL A 33 19.03 3.06 -6.89
N ALA A 34 19.04 1.77 -7.22
CA ALA A 34 17.92 0.87 -6.92
C ALA A 34 17.62 0.81 -5.41
N VAL A 35 18.64 0.69 -4.56
CA VAL A 35 18.49 0.71 -3.09
C VAL A 35 17.92 2.04 -2.59
N LEU A 36 18.39 3.17 -3.13
CA LEU A 36 17.86 4.49 -2.76
C LEU A 36 16.39 4.66 -3.15
N LEU A 37 16.01 4.22 -4.35
CA LEU A 37 14.63 4.26 -4.81
C LEU A 37 13.73 3.41 -3.92
N VAL A 38 14.12 2.16 -3.65
CA VAL A 38 13.36 1.25 -2.81
C VAL A 38 13.25 1.77 -1.39
N GLY A 39 14.33 2.30 -0.82
CA GLY A 39 14.31 2.95 0.49
C GLY A 39 13.37 4.15 0.52
N GLY A 40 13.38 4.99 -0.51
CA GLY A 40 12.46 6.11 -0.65
C GLY A 40 11.00 5.66 -0.74
N VAL A 41 10.72 4.60 -1.51
CA VAL A 41 9.36 4.05 -1.60
C VAL A 41 8.93 3.42 -0.28
N ALA A 42 9.80 2.66 0.38
CA ALA A 42 9.51 2.06 1.69
C ALA A 42 9.13 3.12 2.73
N VAL A 43 9.91 4.21 2.80
CA VAL A 43 9.60 5.35 3.68
C VAL A 43 8.30 6.02 3.25
N GLY A 44 8.10 6.28 1.96
CA GLY A 44 6.88 6.92 1.46
C GLY A 44 5.61 6.08 1.72
N THR A 45 5.68 4.76 1.59
CA THR A 45 4.60 3.83 1.94
C THR A 45 4.34 3.82 3.44
N ALA A 46 5.38 3.78 4.28
CA ALA A 46 5.22 3.85 5.74
C ALA A 46 4.59 5.20 6.18
N LEU A 47 5.02 6.31 5.60
CA LEU A 47 4.39 7.62 5.79
C LEU A 47 2.96 7.65 5.28
N GLY A 48 2.66 6.93 4.20
CA GLY A 48 1.30 6.76 3.70
C GLY A 48 0.38 6.05 4.70
N ILE A 49 0.86 4.99 5.35
CA ILE A 49 0.12 4.28 6.42
C ILE A 49 -0.15 5.22 7.59
N VAL A 50 0.86 5.97 8.04
CA VAL A 50 0.67 6.98 9.09
C VAL A 50 -0.32 8.06 8.65
N GLY A 51 -0.22 8.52 7.39
CA GLY A 51 -1.13 9.48 6.79
C GLY A 51 -2.58 8.99 6.76
N LEU A 52 -2.81 7.70 6.54
CA LEU A 52 -4.14 7.10 6.62
C LEU A 52 -4.71 7.18 8.04
N GLY A 53 -3.88 6.91 9.06
CA GLY A 53 -4.26 7.11 10.46
C GLY A 53 -4.66 8.56 10.76
N LEU A 54 -3.91 9.53 10.24
CA LEU A 54 -4.25 10.96 10.35
C LEU A 54 -5.56 11.31 9.64
N VAL A 55 -5.87 10.63 8.54
CA VAL A 55 -7.16 10.80 7.85
C VAL A 55 -8.30 10.28 8.73
N PHE A 56 -8.16 9.11 9.36
CA PHE A 56 -9.19 8.59 10.28
C PHE A 56 -9.43 9.54 11.45
N ASP A 57 -8.36 9.93 12.14
CA ASP A 57 -8.37 10.88 13.26
C ASP A 57 -9.03 12.22 12.90
N ALA A 58 -8.80 12.72 11.68
CA ALA A 58 -9.35 13.99 11.23
C ALA A 58 -10.80 13.92 10.72
N THR A 59 -11.31 12.73 10.40
CA THR A 59 -12.62 12.57 9.73
C THR A 59 -13.65 11.82 10.56
N ILE A 60 -13.23 11.05 11.57
CA ILE A 60 -14.11 10.27 12.44
C ILE A 60 -14.07 10.91 13.83
N ASP A 61 -14.97 11.86 14.06
CA ASP A 61 -15.15 12.55 15.36
C ASP A 61 -16.27 11.87 16.17
N GLU A 62 -16.08 10.57 16.48
CA GLU A 62 -17.05 9.76 17.21
C GLU A 62 -16.41 9.13 18.45
N THR A 63 -17.18 9.11 19.54
CA THR A 63 -16.76 8.51 20.81
C THR A 63 -17.69 7.36 21.17
N VAL A 64 -17.11 6.22 21.55
CA VAL A 64 -17.85 5.05 21.97
C VAL A 64 -17.51 4.72 23.41
N THR A 65 -18.52 4.71 24.28
CA THR A 65 -18.37 4.31 25.67
C THR A 65 -18.18 2.79 25.77
N VAL A 66 -17.05 2.33 26.29
CA VAL A 66 -16.73 0.91 26.50
C VAL A 66 -16.41 0.62 27.96
N ASP A 67 -16.44 -0.66 28.33
CA ASP A 67 -15.91 -1.12 29.61
C ASP A 67 -14.41 -0.83 29.69
N ASN A 68 -13.98 -0.28 30.82
CA ASN A 68 -12.60 0.07 31.05
C ASN A 68 -11.75 -1.22 31.22
N PRO A 69 -10.90 -1.59 30.25
CA PRO A 69 -10.10 -2.83 30.34
C PRO A 69 -9.06 -2.77 31.47
N ASP A 70 -8.82 -1.56 31.95
CA ASP A 70 -7.84 -1.15 32.92
C ASP A 70 -8.41 -1.20 34.36
N GLN A 71 -9.73 -1.41 34.50
CA GLN A 71 -10.39 -1.68 35.77
C GLN A 71 -10.45 -3.21 36.00
N PRO A 72 -10.05 -3.72 37.19
CA PRO A 72 -10.28 -5.11 37.54
C PRO A 72 -11.78 -5.45 37.53
N PRO A 73 -12.16 -6.70 37.18
CA PRO A 73 -13.57 -7.08 37.11
C PRO A 73 -14.25 -7.00 38.49
N GLU A 74 -15.55 -6.70 38.53
CA GLU A 74 -16.30 -6.40 39.77
C GLU A 74 -16.10 -7.43 40.87
N TRP A 75 -16.05 -8.73 40.54
CA TRP A 75 -15.84 -9.80 41.53
C TRP A 75 -14.48 -9.73 42.26
N VAL A 76 -13.47 -9.08 41.67
CA VAL A 76 -12.16 -8.82 42.30
C VAL A 76 -12.28 -7.63 43.25
N CYS A 77 -12.94 -6.56 42.82
CA CYS A 77 -13.11 -5.34 43.59
C CYS A 77 -14.09 -5.48 44.76
N GLU A 78 -15.08 -6.37 44.65
CA GLU A 78 -16.04 -6.69 45.72
C GLU A 78 -15.54 -7.78 46.68
N SER A 79 -14.40 -8.41 46.41
CA SER A 79 -13.90 -9.50 47.26
C SER A 79 -13.32 -8.97 48.58
N GLU A 80 -14.02 -9.20 49.70
CA GLU A 80 -13.53 -8.89 51.06
C GLU A 80 -12.28 -9.70 51.48
N VAL A 81 -11.82 -10.61 50.61
CA VAL A 81 -10.67 -11.50 50.81
C VAL A 81 -9.33 -10.76 50.61
N HIS A 82 -9.35 -9.64 49.88
CA HIS A 82 -8.17 -8.84 49.57
C HIS A 82 -8.32 -7.45 50.21
N GLY A 83 -7.52 -7.16 51.24
CA GLY A 83 -7.55 -5.84 51.89
C GLY A 83 -7.21 -4.70 50.93
N GLU A 84 -7.58 -3.47 51.30
CA GLU A 84 -7.50 -2.25 50.45
C GLU A 84 -6.11 -1.96 49.85
N GLU A 85 -5.03 -2.50 50.44
CA GLU A 85 -3.64 -2.34 49.97
C GLU A 85 -3.13 -3.51 49.10
N SER A 86 -4.02 -4.41 48.66
CA SER A 86 -3.64 -5.52 47.79
C SER A 86 -3.26 -5.03 46.38
N PRO A 87 -2.16 -5.52 45.77
CA PRO A 87 -1.86 -5.27 44.36
C PRO A 87 -2.99 -5.74 43.42
N VAL A 88 -3.85 -6.64 43.91
CA VAL A 88 -4.98 -7.21 43.19
C VAL A 88 -6.19 -6.26 43.17
N THR A 89 -6.31 -5.34 44.13
CA THR A 89 -7.37 -4.32 44.20
C THR A 89 -6.92 -2.97 43.61
N ALA A 90 -5.68 -2.88 43.12
CA ALA A 90 -5.15 -1.69 42.47
C ALA A 90 -5.93 -1.40 41.18
N GLY A 91 -6.56 -0.22 41.09
CA GLY A 91 -7.36 0.19 39.93
C GLY A 91 -8.86 -0.01 40.06
N CYS A 92 -9.37 -0.52 41.19
CA CYS A 92 -10.81 -0.58 41.48
C CYS A 92 -11.46 0.81 41.65
N ASP A 93 -10.65 1.86 41.84
CA ASP A 93 -11.06 3.27 41.90
C ASP A 93 -11.20 3.92 40.51
N ARG A 94 -10.77 3.24 39.43
CA ARG A 94 -10.97 3.71 38.06
C ARG A 94 -12.45 3.58 37.66
N PRO A 95 -12.94 4.43 36.74
CA PRO A 95 -14.29 4.31 36.22
C PRO A 95 -14.48 2.97 35.51
N ASP A 96 -15.69 2.43 35.61
CA ASP A 96 -16.17 1.21 34.95
C ASP A 96 -16.29 1.38 33.44
N ARG A 97 -16.64 2.59 33.00
CA ARG A 97 -16.79 2.94 31.59
C ARG A 97 -15.87 4.09 31.20
N ILE A 98 -15.28 3.99 30.02
CA ILE A 98 -14.48 5.06 29.41
C ILE A 98 -14.99 5.37 28.00
N ASP A 99 -14.92 6.64 27.61
CA ASP A 99 -15.20 7.07 26.24
C ASP A 99 -13.94 6.94 25.40
N VAL A 100 -13.99 6.11 24.37
CA VAL A 100 -12.88 5.89 23.44
C VAL A 100 -13.15 6.68 22.17
N ASP A 101 -12.21 7.54 21.80
CA ASP A 101 -12.17 8.23 20.52
C ASP A 101 -11.79 7.24 19.41
N VAL A 102 -12.74 6.99 18.51
CA VAL A 102 -12.58 5.98 17.47
C VAL A 102 -11.54 6.40 16.43
N GLY A 103 -11.44 7.69 16.11
CA GLY A 103 -10.47 8.23 15.18
C GLY A 103 -9.04 8.06 15.71
N ALA A 104 -8.81 8.40 16.97
CA ALA A 104 -7.53 8.25 17.64
C ALA A 104 -7.10 6.77 17.76
N GLU A 105 -8.03 5.88 18.11
CA GLU A 105 -7.74 4.44 18.20
C GLU A 105 -7.35 3.86 16.83
N LEU A 106 -8.09 4.21 15.76
CA LEU A 106 -7.75 3.80 14.39
C LEU A 106 -6.40 4.35 13.92
N ARG A 107 -6.06 5.57 14.33
CA ARG A 107 -4.76 6.18 14.06
C ARG A 107 -3.62 5.40 14.73
N ASP A 108 -3.78 5.03 15.99
CA ASP A 108 -2.77 4.26 16.73
C ASP A 108 -2.63 2.85 16.17
N ALA A 109 -3.74 2.21 15.79
CA ALA A 109 -3.73 0.94 15.08
C ALA A 109 -2.98 1.05 13.73
N ALA A 110 -3.25 2.10 12.94
CA ALA A 110 -2.55 2.34 11.68
C ALA A 110 -1.04 2.62 11.91
N ALA A 111 -0.70 3.41 12.93
CA ALA A 111 0.69 3.66 13.30
C ALA A 111 1.40 2.36 13.69
N GLY A 112 0.71 1.43 14.35
CA GLY A 112 1.20 0.08 14.62
C GLY A 112 1.64 -0.68 13.36
N LEU A 113 1.06 -0.38 12.20
CA LEU A 113 1.38 -1.03 10.92
C LEU A 113 2.55 -0.39 10.16
N PHE A 114 3.17 0.68 10.65
CA PHE A 114 4.22 1.42 9.92
C PHE A 114 5.37 0.52 9.43
N HIS A 115 5.73 -0.48 10.25
CA HIS A 115 6.83 -1.40 9.99
C HIS A 115 6.55 -2.31 8.78
N TYR A 116 5.28 -2.61 8.48
CA TYR A 116 4.91 -3.35 7.27
C TYR A 116 5.20 -2.54 6.01
N GLY A 117 5.04 -1.21 6.03
CA GLY A 117 5.42 -0.34 4.91
C GLY A 117 6.93 -0.38 4.62
N LEU A 118 7.74 -0.46 5.68
CA LEU A 118 9.20 -0.53 5.55
C LEU A 118 9.68 -1.91 5.07
N ILE A 119 9.29 -2.97 5.79
CA ILE A 119 9.78 -4.33 5.55
C ILE A 119 9.09 -4.92 4.32
N GLY A 120 7.79 -4.70 4.17
CA GLY A 120 6.98 -5.24 3.08
C GLY A 120 7.47 -4.78 1.72
N VAL A 121 7.85 -3.50 1.56
CA VAL A 121 8.38 -2.98 0.30
C VAL A 121 9.71 -3.64 -0.07
N VAL A 122 10.62 -3.84 0.89
CA VAL A 122 11.92 -4.47 0.65
C VAL A 122 11.76 -5.95 0.30
N VAL A 123 10.91 -6.67 1.03
CA VAL A 123 10.60 -8.08 0.76
C VAL A 123 9.95 -8.22 -0.62
N TRP A 124 8.95 -7.39 -0.92
CA TRP A 124 8.26 -7.39 -2.20
C TRP A 124 9.20 -7.08 -3.35
N TRP A 125 10.10 -6.10 -3.20
CA TRP A 125 11.13 -5.79 -4.19
C TRP A 125 12.01 -7.01 -4.51
N GLY A 126 12.48 -7.73 -3.49
CA GLY A 126 13.28 -8.95 -3.68
C GLY A 126 12.51 -10.07 -4.38
N VAL A 127 11.26 -10.31 -3.97
CA VAL A 127 10.38 -11.31 -4.60
C VAL A 127 10.12 -10.93 -6.07
N PHE A 128 9.75 -9.68 -6.33
CA PHE A 128 9.46 -9.20 -7.68
C PHE A 128 10.68 -9.28 -8.59
N ALA A 129 11.85 -8.89 -8.11
CA ALA A 129 13.11 -9.07 -8.84
C ALA A 129 13.43 -10.55 -9.13
N GLY A 130 13.22 -11.44 -8.16
CA GLY A 130 13.39 -12.90 -8.32
C GLY A 130 12.49 -13.47 -9.41
N VAL A 131 11.23 -13.05 -9.40
CA VAL A 131 10.23 -13.46 -10.37
C VAL A 131 10.53 -12.92 -11.77
N LEU A 132 10.94 -11.65 -11.89
CA LEU A 132 11.38 -11.07 -13.16
C LEU A 132 12.62 -11.79 -13.71
N HIS A 133 13.61 -12.06 -12.85
CA HIS A 133 14.82 -12.77 -13.24
C HIS A 133 14.53 -14.18 -13.73
N GLY A 134 13.71 -14.93 -12.97
CA GLY A 134 13.29 -16.29 -13.32
C GLY A 134 12.51 -16.32 -14.64
N GLY A 135 11.53 -15.42 -14.79
CA GLY A 135 10.74 -15.29 -16.02
C GLY A 135 11.60 -14.93 -17.23
N ALA A 136 12.52 -13.97 -17.08
CA ALA A 136 13.44 -13.59 -18.13
C ALA A 136 14.39 -14.72 -18.54
N ARG A 137 14.90 -15.49 -17.56
CA ARG A 137 15.76 -16.66 -17.83
C ARG A 137 15.03 -17.78 -18.56
N ILE A 138 13.79 -18.09 -18.18
CA ILE A 138 12.95 -19.08 -18.89
C ILE A 138 12.70 -18.63 -20.34
N ALA A 139 12.56 -17.33 -20.55
CA ALA A 139 12.37 -16.73 -21.86
C ALA A 139 13.67 -16.56 -22.69
N GLY A 140 14.82 -17.04 -22.19
CA GLY A 140 16.10 -16.98 -22.91
C GLY A 140 16.89 -15.68 -22.74
N GLY A 141 16.48 -14.79 -21.83
CA GLY A 141 17.17 -13.54 -21.54
C GLY A 141 18.53 -13.74 -20.87
N ASN A 142 19.46 -12.81 -21.11
CA ASN A 142 20.87 -12.94 -20.72
C ASN A 142 21.31 -12.07 -19.52
N GLY A 143 20.40 -11.24 -18.99
CA GLY A 143 20.68 -10.32 -17.88
C GLY A 143 20.99 -11.00 -16.54
N SER A 144 21.65 -10.25 -15.66
CA SER A 144 21.98 -10.67 -14.30
C SER A 144 20.80 -10.49 -13.33
N PHE A 145 20.94 -11.00 -12.10
CA PHE A 145 19.94 -10.75 -11.06
C PHE A 145 19.93 -9.29 -10.60
N ALA A 146 21.10 -8.62 -10.62
CA ALA A 146 21.21 -7.21 -10.30
C ALA A 146 20.42 -6.33 -11.26
N ASP A 147 20.39 -6.71 -12.55
CA ASP A 147 19.57 -6.03 -13.55
C ASP A 147 18.08 -6.13 -13.21
N SER A 148 17.61 -7.30 -12.79
CA SER A 148 16.21 -7.50 -12.38
C SER A 148 15.87 -6.69 -11.11
N LEU A 149 16.81 -6.55 -10.16
CA LEU A 149 16.63 -5.69 -8.99
C LEU A 149 16.46 -4.21 -9.37
N VAL A 150 17.26 -3.73 -10.33
CA VAL A 150 17.14 -2.36 -10.84
C VAL A 150 15.79 -2.13 -11.51
N VAL A 151 15.36 -3.04 -12.40
CA VAL A 151 14.07 -2.92 -13.08
C VAL A 151 12.92 -2.95 -12.07
N ALA A 152 12.98 -3.85 -11.09
CA ALA A 152 12.00 -3.94 -10.01
C ALA A 152 11.94 -2.66 -9.17
N ALA A 153 13.09 -2.03 -8.86
CA ALA A 153 13.13 -0.79 -8.07
C ALA A 153 12.41 0.35 -8.78
N TRP A 154 12.67 0.55 -10.08
CA TRP A 154 11.97 1.56 -10.88
C TRP A 154 10.48 1.28 -11.04
N ALA A 155 10.10 0.01 -11.17
CA ALA A 155 8.71 -0.39 -11.28
C ALA A 155 7.92 -0.20 -9.96
N ILE A 156 8.59 -0.11 -8.81
CA ILE A 156 7.90 0.16 -7.54
C ILE A 156 7.68 1.68 -7.32
N VAL A 157 8.44 2.57 -7.96
CA VAL A 157 8.30 4.04 -7.78
C VAL A 157 6.87 4.57 -8.00
N PRO A 158 6.12 4.15 -9.05
CA PRO A 158 4.74 4.58 -9.28
C PRO A 158 3.77 4.24 -8.13
N GLU A 159 4.12 3.30 -7.25
CA GLU A 159 3.29 2.97 -6.08
C GLU A 159 3.08 4.15 -5.15
N LEU A 160 4.04 5.08 -5.05
CA LEU A 160 3.89 6.28 -4.24
C LEU A 160 2.75 7.18 -4.75
N LEU A 161 2.57 7.24 -6.08
CA LEU A 161 1.44 7.95 -6.68
C LEU A 161 0.13 7.29 -6.28
N ARG A 162 0.07 5.94 -6.35
CA ARG A 162 -1.13 5.18 -5.96
C ARG A 162 -1.47 5.37 -4.48
N VAL A 163 -0.48 5.35 -3.59
CA VAL A 163 -0.64 5.63 -2.16
C VAL A 163 -1.22 7.03 -1.95
N GLY A 164 -0.63 8.06 -2.59
CA GLY A 164 -1.12 9.43 -2.48
C GLY A 164 -2.56 9.62 -2.98
N ILE A 165 -2.90 9.00 -4.12
CA ILE A 165 -4.27 9.00 -4.63
C ILE A 165 -5.21 8.26 -3.66
N GLY A 166 -4.78 7.12 -3.14
CA GLY A 166 -5.55 6.33 -2.17
C GLY A 166 -5.92 7.15 -0.94
N LEU A 167 -4.95 7.85 -0.35
CA LEU A 167 -5.17 8.75 0.78
C LEU A 167 -6.17 9.86 0.46
N ALA A 168 -6.01 10.53 -0.67
CA ALA A 168 -6.90 11.62 -1.07
C ALA A 168 -8.34 11.12 -1.30
N VAL A 169 -8.49 9.98 -1.98
CA VAL A 169 -9.80 9.39 -2.29
C VAL A 169 -10.48 8.88 -1.02
N ILE A 170 -9.75 8.17 -0.14
CA ILE A 170 -10.30 7.68 1.13
C ILE A 170 -10.66 8.86 2.04
N GLY A 171 -9.79 9.85 2.17
CA GLY A 171 -10.06 11.04 2.99
C GLY A 171 -11.26 11.82 2.49
N TYR A 172 -11.43 11.96 1.18
CA TYR A 172 -12.64 12.54 0.61
C TYR A 172 -13.88 11.70 0.91
N ALA A 173 -13.81 10.37 0.71
CA ALA A 173 -14.93 9.48 0.95
C ALA A 173 -15.42 9.57 2.41
N LEU A 174 -14.50 9.51 3.37
CA LEU A 174 -14.82 9.62 4.80
C LEU A 174 -15.33 11.01 5.17
N ALA A 175 -14.72 12.08 4.66
CA ALA A 175 -15.18 13.45 4.93
C ALA A 175 -16.59 13.76 4.38
N THR A 176 -17.09 12.95 3.45
CA THR A 176 -18.44 13.09 2.87
C THR A 176 -19.44 12.05 3.35
N ALA A 177 -19.00 11.08 4.16
CA ALA A 177 -19.85 10.04 4.70
C ALA A 177 -20.46 10.50 6.03
N ASP A 178 -21.71 10.13 6.27
CA ASP A 178 -22.33 10.24 7.58
C ASP A 178 -21.83 9.07 8.43
N VAL A 179 -20.68 9.24 9.09
CA VAL A 179 -20.12 8.25 10.03
C VAL A 179 -20.54 8.68 11.43
N GLY A 180 -21.43 7.92 12.09
CA GLY A 180 -21.76 8.20 13.49
C GLY A 180 -23.10 7.65 13.98
N GLY A 181 -23.33 7.80 15.29
CA GLY A 181 -24.62 7.49 15.93
C GLY A 181 -24.83 6.03 16.37
N GLY A 182 -23.76 5.27 16.59
CA GLY A 182 -23.81 3.88 17.05
C GLY A 182 -22.53 3.41 17.75
N GLY A 183 -22.46 2.13 18.12
CA GLY A 183 -21.24 1.52 18.65
C GLY A 183 -20.19 1.25 17.56
N PHE A 184 -19.04 0.67 17.95
CA PHE A 184 -17.94 0.33 17.04
C PHE A 184 -18.36 -0.44 15.78
N GLU A 185 -19.35 -1.33 15.90
CA GLU A 185 -19.83 -2.15 14.78
C GLU A 185 -20.50 -1.31 13.69
N THR A 186 -21.29 -0.30 14.08
CA THR A 186 -21.93 0.63 13.14
C THR A 186 -20.88 1.49 12.46
N ILE A 187 -19.96 2.07 13.24
CA ILE A 187 -18.88 2.91 12.70
C ILE A 187 -18.01 2.12 11.72
N ALA A 188 -17.65 0.87 12.06
CA ALA A 188 -16.90 0.00 11.17
C ALA A 188 -17.66 -0.29 9.87
N ALA A 189 -18.99 -0.50 9.94
CA ALA A 189 -19.83 -0.70 8.76
C ALA A 189 -19.88 0.54 7.87
N ASP A 190 -20.03 1.73 8.46
CA ASP A 190 -20.09 3.00 7.73
C ASP A 190 -18.76 3.33 7.06
N VAL A 191 -17.64 3.17 7.77
CA VAL A 191 -16.29 3.32 7.21
C VAL A 191 -16.06 2.34 6.05
N THR A 192 -16.45 1.08 6.22
CA THR A 192 -16.33 0.06 5.17
C THR A 192 -17.19 0.42 3.96
N ALA A 193 -18.41 0.89 4.17
CA ALA A 193 -19.32 1.31 3.10
C ALA A 193 -18.78 2.54 2.35
N ALA A 194 -18.24 3.53 3.07
CA ALA A 194 -17.65 4.73 2.49
C ALA A 194 -16.43 4.37 1.60
N ILE A 195 -15.52 3.55 2.10
CA ILE A 195 -14.35 3.08 1.35
C ILE A 195 -14.80 2.21 0.17
N GLY A 196 -15.78 1.33 0.36
CA GLY A 196 -16.36 0.50 -0.68
C GLY A 196 -16.99 1.31 -1.82
N GLY A 197 -17.64 2.43 -1.50
CA GLY A 197 -18.15 3.40 -2.47
C GLY A 197 -17.05 4.07 -3.31
N ALA A 198 -15.83 4.15 -2.77
CA ALA A 198 -14.66 4.70 -3.45
C ALA A 198 -13.87 3.66 -4.29
N SER A 199 -14.35 2.41 -4.37
CA SER A 199 -13.68 1.32 -5.10
C SER A 199 -13.40 1.64 -6.57
N GLY A 200 -14.32 2.33 -7.27
CA GLY A 200 -14.15 2.71 -8.68
C GLY A 200 -12.92 3.60 -8.92
N PRO A 201 -12.81 4.78 -8.27
CA PRO A 201 -11.63 5.62 -8.35
C PRO A 201 -10.33 4.92 -7.91
N LEU A 202 -10.35 4.13 -6.84
CA LEU A 202 -9.19 3.37 -6.35
C LEU A 202 -8.72 2.31 -7.36
N PHE A 203 -9.66 1.63 -8.01
CA PHE A 203 -9.39 0.68 -9.08
C PHE A 203 -8.78 1.39 -10.30
N ALA A 204 -9.35 2.54 -10.70
CA ALA A 204 -8.81 3.32 -11.81
C ALA A 204 -7.36 3.78 -11.55
N ALA A 205 -7.06 4.22 -10.32
CA ALA A 205 -5.70 4.57 -9.90
C ALA A 205 -4.75 3.37 -9.95
N SER A 206 -5.23 2.19 -9.57
CA SER A 206 -4.48 0.93 -9.64
C SER A 206 -4.17 0.53 -11.08
N VAL A 207 -5.15 0.60 -11.99
CA VAL A 207 -4.97 0.35 -13.43
C VAL A 207 -3.95 1.31 -14.04
N ALA A 208 -4.05 2.61 -13.73
CA ALA A 208 -3.10 3.60 -14.22
C ALA A 208 -1.67 3.33 -13.72
N THR A 209 -1.54 2.97 -12.44
CA THR A 209 -0.25 2.63 -11.83
C THR A 209 0.35 1.40 -12.50
N VAL A 210 -0.41 0.31 -12.61
CA VAL A 210 0.04 -0.94 -13.25
C VAL A 210 0.41 -0.71 -14.71
N ALA A 211 -0.29 0.16 -15.44
CA ALA A 211 0.09 0.51 -16.81
C ALA A 211 1.47 1.19 -16.86
N ILE A 212 1.77 2.11 -15.94
CA ILE A 212 3.10 2.74 -15.85
C ILE A 212 4.17 1.69 -15.52
N GLN A 213 3.90 0.82 -14.55
CA GLN A 213 4.82 -0.26 -14.15
C GLN A 213 5.11 -1.19 -15.32
N TRP A 214 4.09 -1.52 -16.12
CA TRP A 214 4.25 -2.34 -17.31
C TRP A 214 5.25 -1.72 -18.30
N PHE A 215 5.14 -0.41 -18.60
CA PHE A 215 6.11 0.26 -19.47
C PHE A 215 7.55 0.21 -18.93
N VAL A 216 7.71 0.38 -17.61
CA VAL A 216 9.02 0.31 -16.94
C VAL A 216 9.61 -1.09 -17.05
N VAL A 217 8.82 -2.12 -16.73
CA VAL A 217 9.28 -3.52 -16.77
C VAL A 217 9.63 -3.93 -18.20
N VAL A 218 8.80 -3.62 -19.20
CA VAL A 218 9.08 -3.97 -20.59
C VAL A 218 10.37 -3.32 -21.07
N GLY A 219 10.52 -2.00 -20.88
CA GLY A 219 11.73 -1.29 -21.28
C GLY A 219 12.99 -1.78 -20.57
N GLY A 220 12.87 -2.11 -19.28
CA GLY A 220 13.95 -2.70 -18.49
C GLY A 220 14.38 -4.07 -19.02
N LEU A 221 13.43 -4.98 -19.24
CA LEU A 221 13.69 -6.31 -19.78
C LEU A 221 14.28 -6.27 -21.20
N GLU A 222 13.79 -5.38 -22.07
CA GLU A 222 14.37 -5.17 -23.42
C GLU A 222 15.81 -4.61 -23.38
N ALA A 223 16.15 -3.84 -22.35
CA ALA A 223 17.45 -3.17 -22.25
C ALA A 223 18.51 -4.01 -21.54
N THR A 224 18.14 -4.74 -20.48
CA THR A 224 19.10 -5.42 -19.60
C THR A 224 19.07 -6.94 -19.72
N HIS A 225 17.96 -7.53 -20.18
CA HIS A 225 17.84 -8.97 -20.41
C HIS A 225 17.82 -9.35 -21.89
N ASP A 226 17.90 -8.37 -22.80
CA ASP A 226 17.91 -8.55 -24.26
C ASP A 226 16.71 -9.37 -24.77
N LEU A 227 15.57 -9.24 -24.10
CA LEU A 227 14.33 -9.87 -24.53
C LEU A 227 13.70 -9.07 -25.67
N ASP A 228 13.01 -9.76 -26.57
CA ASP A 228 12.16 -9.09 -27.55
C ASP A 228 10.95 -8.45 -26.86
N ARG A 229 10.44 -7.38 -27.47
CA ARG A 229 9.34 -6.57 -26.94
C ARG A 229 8.06 -7.37 -26.64
N LEU A 230 7.75 -8.38 -27.46
CA LEU A 230 6.54 -9.18 -27.25
C LEU A 230 6.69 -10.04 -26.01
N THR A 231 7.80 -10.75 -25.88
CA THR A 231 8.10 -11.60 -24.73
C THR A 231 8.20 -10.79 -23.43
N ALA A 232 8.90 -9.65 -23.46
CA ALA A 232 8.97 -8.73 -22.33
C ALA A 232 7.56 -8.19 -21.96
N GLY A 233 6.76 -7.83 -22.97
CA GLY A 233 5.37 -7.39 -22.81
C GLY A 233 4.47 -8.42 -22.15
N VAL A 234 4.57 -9.68 -22.56
CA VAL A 234 3.79 -10.79 -21.98
C VAL A 234 4.21 -11.05 -20.54
N LEU A 235 5.51 -11.15 -20.25
CA LEU A 235 6.01 -11.33 -18.89
C LEU A 235 5.52 -10.21 -17.96
N ALA A 236 5.72 -8.95 -18.36
CA ALA A 236 5.23 -7.80 -17.62
C ALA A 236 3.70 -7.81 -17.45
N GLY A 237 2.96 -8.23 -18.48
CA GLY A 237 1.50 -8.31 -18.48
C GLY A 237 0.95 -9.33 -17.49
N VAL A 238 1.60 -10.49 -17.35
CA VAL A 238 1.23 -11.50 -16.35
C VAL A 238 1.35 -10.93 -14.94
N PHE A 239 2.43 -10.21 -14.63
CA PHE A 239 2.61 -9.59 -13.32
C PHE A 239 1.60 -8.47 -13.06
N GLY A 240 1.39 -7.59 -14.04
CA GLY A 240 0.37 -6.55 -13.95
C GLY A 240 -1.03 -7.13 -13.73
N GLY A 241 -1.36 -8.23 -14.42
CA GLY A 241 -2.63 -8.93 -14.25
C GLY A 241 -2.82 -9.50 -12.84
N LEU A 242 -1.78 -10.11 -12.27
CA LEU A 242 -1.80 -10.62 -10.89
C LEU A 242 -1.96 -9.49 -9.86
N LEU A 243 -1.24 -8.38 -10.05
CA LEU A 243 -1.38 -7.20 -9.19
C LEU A 243 -2.81 -6.66 -9.22
N LEU A 244 -3.40 -6.51 -10.41
CA LEU A 244 -4.78 -6.04 -10.53
C LEU A 244 -5.79 -7.01 -9.92
N ALA A 245 -5.59 -8.32 -10.09
CA ALA A 245 -6.45 -9.33 -9.47
C ALA A 245 -6.40 -9.25 -7.94
N SER A 246 -5.24 -8.96 -7.36
CA SER A 246 -5.10 -8.77 -5.90
C SER A 246 -5.79 -7.51 -5.36
N THR A 247 -6.00 -6.50 -6.21
CA THR A 247 -6.68 -5.24 -5.83
C THR A 247 -8.20 -5.27 -6.01
N ALA A 248 -8.74 -6.32 -6.65
CA ALA A 248 -10.17 -6.46 -6.94
C ALA A 248 -10.90 -7.40 -5.95
N LEU A 249 -10.18 -7.91 -4.94
CA LEU A 249 -10.67 -8.73 -3.83
C LEU A 249 -10.81 -7.87 -2.57
#